data_AF-A0A7K0SH17-F1
#
_entry.id   AF-A0A7K0SH17-F1
#
_cell.length_a   1.000
_cell.length_b   1.000
_cell.length_c   1.000
_cell.angle_alpha   90.00
_cell.angle_beta   90.00
_cell.angle_gamma   90.00
#
_symmetry.space_group_name_H-M   'P 1'
#
loop_
_entity.id
_entity.type
_entity.pdbx_description
1 polymer ?
#
loop_
_entity_poly.entity_id
_entity_poly.type
_entity_poly.pdbx_seq_one_letter_code
_entity_poly.pdbx_strand_id
1 'polypeptide(L)'
;MSWDFEWGTNMQHALMLARRQLAGESGTKQILMVTDGEPTAHIEDGEAYFQYPASPVTVEETLREAARCTKAGITINTFMLDADWGLRNFVEQLTRLNRGRAFFTSPDNLGDYVLVDFLEQRRVRRTG
;
A
#
# COMPACT_ATOMS: atom_id res chain seq x y z
N MET A 1 10.10 24.72 22.14
CA MET A 1 8.78 24.11 21.92
C MET A 1 8.78 23.63 20.48
N SER A 2 9.34 22.43 20.24
CA SER A 2 9.36 21.81 18.91
C SER A 2 7.96 21.30 18.63
N TRP A 3 7.37 21.78 17.56
CA TRP A 3 6.09 21.26 17.10
C TRP A 3 6.39 20.03 16.25
N ASP A 4 6.26 18.85 16.85
CA ASP A 4 6.36 17.56 16.18
C ASP A 4 5.11 17.37 15.32
N PHE A 5 5.09 18.01 14.15
CA PHE A 5 4.12 17.70 13.12
C PHE A 5 4.73 16.61 12.24
N GLU A 6 4.25 15.38 12.38
CA GLU A 6 4.46 14.32 11.40
C GLU A 6 3.67 14.68 10.14
N TRP A 7 4.28 15.47 9.24
CA TRP A 7 3.67 15.78 7.95
C TRP A 7 3.75 14.57 7.03
N GLY A 8 2.66 14.29 6.29
CA GLY A 8 2.65 13.38 5.15
C GLY A 8 2.09 11.98 5.38
N THR A 9 2.04 11.21 4.31
CA THR A 9 1.46 9.87 4.24
C THR A 9 2.56 8.82 4.44
N ASN A 10 2.79 8.40 5.68
CA ASN A 10 3.85 7.44 6.02
C ASN A 10 3.36 5.98 5.95
N MET A 11 3.11 5.50 4.73
CA MET A 11 2.67 4.12 4.50
C MET A 11 3.75 3.10 4.89
N GLN A 12 5.03 3.44 4.72
CA GLN A 12 6.16 2.58 5.09
C GLN A 12 6.10 2.22 6.58
N HIS A 13 5.93 3.21 7.46
CA HIS A 13 5.88 2.96 8.90
C HIS A 13 4.61 2.19 9.29
N ALA A 14 3.46 2.56 8.72
CA ALA A 14 2.20 1.88 8.96
C ALA A 14 2.28 0.38 8.59
N LEU A 15 2.84 0.04 7.43
CA LEU A 15 3.06 -1.34 7.00
C LEU A 15 4.03 -2.08 7.94
N MET A 16 5.10 -1.41 8.38
CA MET A 16 6.06 -2.00 9.33
C MET A 16 5.39 -2.35 10.66
N LEU A 17 4.57 -1.46 11.20
CA LEU A 17 3.83 -1.69 12.45
C LEU A 17 2.81 -2.82 12.27
N ALA A 18 2.01 -2.78 11.21
CA ALA A 18 1.02 -3.82 10.93
C ALA A 18 1.67 -5.21 10.76
N ARG A 19 2.81 -5.30 10.07
CA ARG A 19 3.55 -6.56 9.93
C ARG A 19 4.06 -7.09 11.27
N ARG A 20 4.56 -6.22 12.15
CA ARG A 20 5.00 -6.60 13.50
C ARG A 20 3.82 -7.09 14.33
N GLN A 21 2.69 -6.40 14.29
CA GLN A 21 1.46 -6.80 14.97
C GLN A 21 0.97 -8.17 14.51
N LEU A 22 0.97 -8.42 13.20
CA LEU A 22 0.53 -9.69 12.60
C LEU A 22 1.55 -10.84 12.74
N ALA A 23 2.75 -10.60 13.26
CA ALA A 23 3.80 -11.61 13.33
C ALA A 23 3.43 -12.77 14.28
N GLY A 24 2.74 -12.46 15.39
CA GLY A 24 2.28 -13.44 16.38
C GLY A 24 0.96 -14.13 16.03
N GLU A 25 0.24 -13.63 15.02
CA GLU A 25 -1.08 -14.12 14.65
C GLU A 25 -1.02 -15.37 13.77
N SER A 26 -2.01 -16.25 13.93
CA SER A 26 -2.19 -17.46 13.13
C SER A 26 -3.33 -17.31 12.11
N GLY A 27 -3.34 -18.15 11.07
CA GLY A 27 -4.34 -18.10 10.00
C GLY A 27 -4.07 -17.03 8.95
N THR A 28 -5.15 -16.54 8.31
CA THR A 28 -5.07 -15.58 7.21
C THR A 28 -4.73 -14.19 7.72
N LYS A 29 -3.62 -13.60 7.22
CA LYS A 29 -3.16 -12.26 7.61
C LYS A 29 -3.46 -11.25 6.51
N GLN A 30 -4.15 -10.17 6.86
CA GLN A 30 -4.53 -9.15 5.90
C GLN A 30 -4.32 -7.74 6.45
N ILE A 31 -3.97 -6.81 5.56
CA ILE A 31 -3.94 -5.37 5.80
C ILE A 31 -4.96 -4.75 4.85
N LEU A 32 -5.83 -3.90 5.40
CA LEU A 32 -6.71 -3.03 4.64
C LEU A 32 -6.12 -1.62 4.66
N MET A 33 -5.55 -1.18 3.55
CA MET A 33 -5.00 0.17 3.40
C MET A 33 -6.09 1.07 2.83
N VAL A 34 -6.34 2.21 3.47
CA VAL A 34 -7.26 3.25 2.97
C VAL A 34 -6.47 4.55 2.86
N THR A 35 -6.47 5.19 1.70
CA THR A 35 -5.65 6.38 1.46
C THR A 35 -6.18 7.26 0.33
N ASP A 36 -5.96 8.57 0.42
CA ASP A 36 -6.28 9.58 -0.58
C ASP A 36 -5.02 10.19 -1.24
N GLY A 37 -3.82 9.75 -0.87
CA GLY A 37 -2.57 10.29 -1.39
C GLY A 37 -1.43 9.27 -1.41
N GLU A 38 -0.46 9.47 -2.29
CA GLU A 38 0.73 8.62 -2.40
C GLU A 38 1.65 8.75 -1.15
N PRO A 39 2.60 7.82 -0.92
CA PRO A 39 3.47 7.91 0.24
C PRO A 39 4.42 9.11 0.11
N THR A 40 4.33 10.06 1.04
CA THR A 40 5.16 11.27 1.08
C THR A 40 6.16 11.29 2.25
N ALA A 41 6.07 10.29 3.13
CA ALA A 41 7.01 10.10 4.23
C ALA A 41 7.46 8.64 4.39
N HIS A 42 8.66 8.44 4.94
CA HIS A 42 9.17 7.15 5.39
C HIS A 42 10.09 7.34 6.61
N ILE A 43 10.38 6.26 7.33
CA ILE A 43 11.34 6.29 8.44
C ILE A 43 12.75 6.04 7.91
N GLU A 44 13.65 6.99 8.17
CA GLU A 44 15.06 6.96 7.85
C GLU A 44 15.86 7.22 9.14
N ASP A 45 16.79 6.32 9.48
CA ASP A 45 17.62 6.42 10.70
C ASP A 45 16.85 6.64 12.02
N GLY A 46 15.60 6.15 12.08
CA GLY A 46 14.74 6.25 13.26
C GLY A 46 13.86 7.49 13.29
N GLU A 47 14.04 8.41 12.35
CA GLU A 47 13.29 9.66 12.23
C GLU A 47 12.39 9.63 10.98
N ALA A 48 11.31 10.42 10.99
CA ALA A 48 10.46 10.55 9.82
C ALA A 48 11.09 11.52 8.80
N TYR A 49 11.45 11.00 7.62
CA TYR A 49 11.72 11.80 6.44
C TYR A 49 10.41 12.14 5.74
N PHE A 50 10.20 13.41 5.39
CA PHE A 50 9.03 13.89 4.64
C PHE A 50 9.44 14.76 3.46
N GLN A 51 8.79 14.56 2.31
CA GLN A 51 8.94 15.41 1.14
C GLN A 51 7.65 15.46 0.30
N TYR A 52 7.30 16.64 -0.21
CA TYR A 52 6.24 16.84 -1.20
C TYR A 52 6.76 17.58 -2.44
N PRO A 53 6.53 17.06 -3.67
CA PRO A 53 5.95 15.75 -4.00
C PRO A 53 6.75 14.56 -3.45
N ALA A 54 6.17 13.36 -3.47
CA ALA A 54 6.83 12.17 -2.94
C ALA A 54 8.22 11.95 -3.55
N SER A 55 9.19 11.67 -2.70
CA SER A 55 10.54 11.33 -3.16
C SER A 55 10.56 9.91 -3.76
N PRO A 56 11.37 9.63 -4.79
CA PRO A 56 11.56 8.26 -5.28
C PRO A 56 12.01 7.28 -4.18
N VAL A 57 12.80 7.76 -3.22
CA VAL A 57 13.26 6.97 -2.06
C VAL A 57 12.09 6.59 -1.16
N THR A 58 11.19 7.54 -0.86
CA THR A 58 9.98 7.30 -0.07
C THR A 58 9.09 6.22 -0.70
N VAL A 59 8.91 6.30 -2.02
CA VAL A 59 8.16 5.29 -2.78
C VAL A 59 8.85 3.92 -2.70
N GLU A 60 10.18 3.88 -2.90
CA GLU A 60 10.95 2.64 -2.83
C GLU A 60 10.91 2.00 -1.45
N GLU A 61 11.11 2.76 -0.37
CA GLU A 61 11.07 2.23 1.00
C GLU A 61 9.69 1.71 1.37
N THR A 62 8.63 2.37 0.91
CA THR A 62 7.25 1.91 1.08
C THR A 62 7.03 0.59 0.35
N LEU A 63 7.45 0.48 -0.92
CA LEU A 63 7.35 -0.77 -1.67
C LEU A 63 8.21 -1.88 -1.06
N ARG A 64 9.39 -1.55 -0.51
CA ARG A 64 10.25 -2.51 0.17
C ARG A 64 9.59 -3.08 1.42
N GLU A 65 8.90 -2.25 2.20
CA GLU A 65 8.13 -2.73 3.34
C GLU A 65 6.94 -3.59 2.89
N ALA A 66 6.24 -3.20 1.82
CA ALA A 66 5.20 -4.04 1.24
C ALA A 66 5.73 -5.41 0.78
N ALA A 67 6.93 -5.48 0.18
CA ALA A 67 7.58 -6.75 -0.13
C ALA A 67 7.84 -7.60 1.12
N ARG A 68 8.20 -6.97 2.24
CA ARG A 68 8.37 -7.67 3.53
C ARG A 68 7.03 -8.19 4.06
N CYS A 69 5.94 -7.44 3.92
CA CYS A 69 4.59 -7.93 4.22
C CYS A 69 4.22 -9.14 3.35
N THR A 70 4.49 -9.09 2.05
CA THR A 70 4.25 -10.21 1.12
C THR A 70 5.01 -11.46 1.54
N LYS A 71 6.31 -11.32 1.87
CA LYS A 71 7.14 -12.43 2.34
C LYS A 71 6.64 -13.01 3.67
N ALA A 72 6.03 -12.19 4.51
CA ALA A 72 5.40 -12.62 5.76
C ALA A 72 4.01 -13.27 5.58
N GLY A 73 3.55 -13.46 4.33
CA GLY A 73 2.24 -14.05 4.03
C GLY A 73 1.06 -13.11 4.32
N ILE A 74 1.29 -11.79 4.31
CA ILE A 74 0.28 -10.78 4.57
C ILE A 74 -0.25 -10.22 3.24
N THR A 75 -1.56 -10.34 3.01
CA THR A 75 -2.23 -9.74 1.85
C THR A 75 -2.64 -8.30 2.15
N ILE A 76 -2.32 -7.36 1.26
CA ILE A 76 -2.62 -5.94 1.35
C ILE A 76 -3.70 -5.60 0.33
N ASN A 77 -4.87 -5.22 0.81
CA ASN A 77 -5.97 -4.73 -0.01
C ASN A 77 -6.06 -3.21 0.15
N THR A 78 -6.02 -2.47 -0.94
CA THR A 78 -5.89 -1.00 -0.93
C THR A 78 -7.15 -0.34 -1.48
N PHE A 79 -7.76 0.53 -0.70
CA PHE A 79 -8.85 1.41 -1.08
C PHE A 79 -8.29 2.82 -1.25
N MET A 80 -8.25 3.30 -2.48
CA MET A 80 -7.83 4.66 -2.77
C MET A 80 -9.05 5.57 -2.97
N LEU A 81 -9.00 6.77 -2.39
CA LEU A 81 -9.98 7.84 -2.53
C LEU A 81 -9.40 8.92 -3.45
N ASP A 82 -10.20 9.45 -4.39
CA ASP A 82 -9.82 10.62 -5.21
C ASP A 82 -8.44 10.53 -5.88
N ALA A 83 -8.11 9.36 -6.43
CA ALA A 83 -6.74 9.07 -6.83
C ALA A 83 -6.25 9.89 -8.03
N ASP A 84 -5.21 10.69 -7.79
CA ASP A 84 -4.37 11.30 -8.82
C ASP A 84 -3.48 10.25 -9.53
N TRP A 85 -2.73 10.69 -10.55
CA TRP A 85 -1.90 9.78 -11.33
C TRP A 85 -0.77 9.15 -10.49
N GLY A 86 -0.21 9.88 -9.52
CA GLY A 86 0.88 9.40 -8.66
C GLY A 86 0.43 8.26 -7.75
N LEU A 87 -0.68 8.46 -7.04
CA LEU A 87 -1.30 7.44 -6.19
C LEU A 87 -1.67 6.19 -6.99
N ARG A 88 -2.28 6.34 -8.17
CA ARG A 88 -2.63 5.19 -9.03
C ARG A 88 -1.40 4.37 -9.41
N ASN A 89 -0.35 5.02 -9.91
CA ASN A 89 0.88 4.34 -10.31
C ASN A 89 1.58 3.65 -9.11
N PHE A 90 1.56 4.27 -7.94
CA PHE A 90 2.06 3.64 -6.71
C PHE A 90 1.25 2.40 -6.35
N VAL A 91 -0.09 2.50 -6.31
CA VAL A 91 -0.96 1.39 -5.92
C VAL A 91 -0.85 0.23 -6.92
N GLU A 92 -0.72 0.48 -8.22
CA GLU A 92 -0.48 -0.59 -9.21
C GLU A 92 0.81 -1.37 -8.95
N GLN A 93 1.88 -0.69 -8.55
CA GLN A 93 3.14 -1.34 -8.17
C GLN A 93 2.98 -2.15 -6.87
N LEU A 94 2.35 -1.55 -5.86
CA LEU A 94 2.06 -2.19 -4.58
C LEU A 94 1.23 -3.46 -4.76
N THR A 95 0.15 -3.39 -5.52
CA THR A 95 -0.77 -4.50 -5.80
C THR A 95 -0.06 -5.62 -6.55
N ARG A 96 0.73 -5.31 -7.57
CA ARG A 96 1.53 -6.30 -8.32
C ARG A 96 2.55 -7.01 -7.43
N LEU A 97 3.20 -6.27 -6.54
CA LEU A 97 4.20 -6.79 -5.62
C LEU A 97 3.58 -7.68 -4.53
N ASN A 98 2.46 -7.26 -3.97
CA ASN A 98 1.81 -7.96 -2.87
C ASN A 98 0.84 -9.07 -3.30
N ARG A 99 0.29 -8.98 -4.52
CA ARG A 99 -0.78 -9.84 -5.04
C ARG A 99 -2.10 -9.70 -4.29
N GLY A 100 -2.32 -8.55 -3.65
CA GLY A 100 -3.61 -8.17 -3.10
C GLY A 100 -4.51 -7.50 -4.13
N ARG A 101 -5.51 -6.74 -3.67
CA ARG A 101 -6.48 -6.05 -4.54
C ARG A 101 -6.39 -4.54 -4.38
N ALA A 102 -6.66 -3.81 -5.46
CA ALA A 102 -6.84 -2.36 -5.44
C ALA A 102 -8.29 -2.02 -5.76
N PHE A 103 -8.85 -1.11 -4.98
CA PHE A 103 -10.20 -0.58 -5.11
C PHE A 103 -10.10 0.92 -5.34
N PHE A 104 -10.63 1.38 -6.47
CA PHE A 104 -10.64 2.78 -6.86
C PHE A 104 -12.00 3.35 -6.48
N THR A 105 -12.02 4.36 -5.64
CA THR A 105 -13.25 5.06 -5.27
C THR A 105 -13.18 6.51 -5.75
N SER A 106 -14.30 7.05 -6.23
CA SER A 106 -14.50 8.50 -6.29
C SER A 106 -15.72 8.87 -5.42
N PRO A 107 -15.81 10.12 -4.94
CA PRO A 107 -16.86 10.61 -4.05
C PRO A 107 -18.27 10.31 -4.57
N ASP A 108 -18.44 10.29 -5.88
CA ASP A 108 -19.74 10.11 -6.54
C ASP A 108 -20.15 8.63 -6.73
N ASN A 109 -19.24 7.68 -6.47
CA ASN A 109 -19.42 6.28 -6.87
C ASN A 109 -18.75 5.27 -5.93
N LEU A 110 -18.78 5.52 -4.62
CA LEU A 110 -18.35 4.56 -3.58
C LEU A 110 -19.01 3.16 -3.74
N GLY A 111 -20.12 3.06 -4.48
CA GLY A 111 -20.83 1.81 -4.81
C GLY A 111 -20.39 1.07 -6.09
N ASP A 112 -19.69 1.73 -7.03
CA ASP A 112 -19.38 1.15 -8.36
C ASP A 112 -17.90 0.78 -8.46
N TYR A 113 -17.59 -0.40 -7.94
CA TYR A 113 -16.25 -0.97 -7.86
C TYR A 113 -15.61 -1.17 -9.24
N VAL A 114 -14.63 -0.35 -9.60
CA VAL A 114 -13.64 -0.70 -10.63
C VAL A 114 -12.60 -1.62 -9.98
N LEU A 115 -12.84 -2.92 -10.07
CA LEU A 115 -11.84 -3.94 -9.77
C LEU A 115 -10.77 -3.86 -10.86
N VAL A 116 -9.58 -3.37 -10.51
CA VAL A 116 -8.42 -3.48 -11.41
C VAL A 116 -7.84 -4.88 -11.24
N ASP A 117 -8.52 -5.85 -11.85
CA ASP A 117 -8.01 -7.18 -12.16
C ASP A 117 -7.03 -7.06 -13.34
N PHE A 118 -5.84 -6.49 -13.11
CA PHE A 118 -4.92 -6.20 -14.21
C PHE A 118 -3.94 -7.31 -14.58
N LEU A 119 -3.90 -8.45 -13.88
CA LEU A 119 -2.97 -9.54 -14.24
C LEU A 119 -3.57 -10.94 -14.07
N GLU A 120 -4.21 -11.41 -15.15
CA GLU A 120 -3.86 -12.70 -15.72
C GLU A 120 -3.97 -13.97 -14.84
N GLN A 121 -5.15 -14.24 -14.27
CA GLN A 121 -5.61 -15.65 -14.16
C GLN A 121 -5.99 -16.25 -15.54
N ARG A 122 -5.49 -15.68 -16.64
CA ARG A 122 -5.51 -16.22 -18.01
C ARG A 122 -4.48 -17.34 -18.20
N ARG A 123 -4.52 -18.35 -17.34
CA ARG A 123 -4.21 -19.76 -17.68
C ARG A 123 -4.54 -20.63 -16.48
N VAL A 124 -5.83 -20.82 -16.22
CA VAL A 124 -6.28 -22.12 -15.74
C VAL A 124 -5.74 -23.15 -16.73
N ARG A 125 -4.64 -23.81 -16.36
CA ARG A 125 -4.16 -25.01 -17.04
C ARG A 125 -5.28 -26.03 -16.82
N ARG A 126 -6.16 -26.20 -17.81
CA ARG A 126 -6.93 -27.45 -17.93
C ARG A 126 -5.91 -28.54 -18.19
N THR A 127 -5.51 -29.21 -17.12
CA THR A 127 -4.79 -30.48 -17.14
C THR A 127 -5.66 -31.50 -16.44
N GLY A 128 -6.02 -32.56 -17.16
CA GLY A 128 -6.75 -33.72 -16.67
C GLY A 128 -8.18 -33.73 -17.17
#